data_AF-A0A1G9AVP8-F1
#
_entry.id   AF-A0A1G9AVP8-F1
#
_cell.length_a   1.000
_cell.length_b   1.000
_cell.length_c   1.000
_cell.angle_alpha   90.00
_cell.angle_beta   90.00
_cell.angle_gamma   90.00
#
_symmetry.space_group_name_H-M   'P 1'
#
loop_
_entity.id
_entity.type
_entity.pdbx_description
1 polymer ?
#
loop_
_entity_poly.entity_id
_entity_poly.type
_entity_poly.pdbx_seq_one_letter_code
_entity_poly.pdbx_strand_id
1 'polypeptide(L)'
;MTRHSLFDKLRLGPWLVAALIMAAIVGVLYPHQLGVLLWSLTKLSFGAYLGYWIDRSLFPYARPHELFSKAVHVSGTTREEAALSASRWRREASLATLRRAVIIAAALIALGLGV
;
A
#
# COMPACT_ATOMS: atom_id res chain seq x y z
N MET A 1 12.74 -10.05 -21.17
CA MET A 1 11.26 -10.02 -21.24
C MET A 1 10.70 -11.01 -20.23
N THR A 2 10.41 -10.57 -19.00
CA THR A 2 9.82 -11.40 -17.94
C THR A 2 8.33 -11.62 -18.24
N ARG A 3 7.90 -12.86 -18.46
CA ARG A 3 6.48 -13.20 -18.56
C ARG A 3 5.81 -12.92 -17.22
N HIS A 4 5.20 -11.75 -17.06
CA HIS A 4 4.30 -11.49 -15.93
C HIS A 4 3.07 -12.38 -16.12
N SER A 5 3.03 -13.49 -15.38
CA SER A 5 1.86 -14.36 -15.32
C SER A 5 0.67 -13.55 -14.80
N LEU A 6 -0.53 -13.76 -15.34
CA LEU A 6 -1.75 -13.13 -14.82
C LEU A 6 -1.95 -13.45 -13.33
N PHE A 7 -1.41 -14.57 -12.85
CA PHE A 7 -1.38 -14.94 -11.43
C PHE A 7 -0.48 -14.03 -10.57
N ASP A 8 0.58 -13.43 -11.13
CA ASP A 8 1.40 -12.46 -10.38
C ASP A 8 0.65 -11.15 -10.11
N LYS A 9 -0.29 -10.79 -10.99
CA LYS A 9 -1.15 -9.62 -10.81
C LYS A 9 -2.27 -9.89 -9.80
N LEU A 10 -2.71 -11.15 -9.69
CA LEU A 10 -3.78 -11.62 -8.80
C LEU A 10 -3.24 -12.26 -7.50
N ARG A 11 -2.10 -11.79 -6.97
CA ARG A 11 -1.55 -12.28 -5.68
C ARG A 11 -2.53 -12.13 -4.50
N LEU A 12 -3.43 -11.16 -4.57
CA LEU A 12 -4.50 -10.94 -3.59
C LEU A 12 -5.78 -11.76 -3.91
N GLY A 13 -5.81 -12.50 -5.02
CA GLY A 13 -6.96 -13.28 -5.48
C GLY A 13 -7.50 -14.26 -4.44
N PRO A 14 -6.68 -15.10 -3.79
CA PRO A 14 -7.16 -16.02 -2.76
C PRO A 14 -7.84 -15.31 -1.57
N TRP A 15 -7.30 -14.17 -1.14
CA TRP A 15 -7.88 -13.37 -0.06
C TRP A 15 -9.19 -12.71 -0.47
N LEU A 16 -9.29 -12.23 -1.71
CA LEU A 16 -10.53 -11.69 -2.26
C LEU A 16 -11.63 -12.76 -2.31
N VAL A 17 -11.30 -13.97 -2.77
CA VAL A 17 -12.26 -15.09 -2.82
C VAL A 17 -12.74 -15.45 -1.41
N ALA A 18 -11.83 -15.56 -0.44
CA ALA A 18 -12.21 -15.82 0.95
C ALA A 18 -13.12 -14.72 1.53
N ALA A 19 -12.84 -13.44 1.24
CA ALA A 19 -13.67 -12.33 1.68
C ALA A 19 -15.07 -12.37 1.05
N LEU A 20 -15.19 -12.70 -0.23
CA LEU A 20 -16.49 -12.84 -0.91
C LEU A 20 -17.30 -14.02 -0.36
N ILE A 21 -16.66 -15.15 -0.07
CA ILE A 21 -17.32 -16.31 0.57
C ILE A 21 -17.87 -15.91 1.94
N MET A 22 -17.07 -15.21 2.76
CA MET A 22 -17.54 -14.75 4.08
C MET A 22 -18.66 -13.72 3.97
N ALA A 23 -18.57 -12.77 3.03
CA ALA A 23 -19.64 -11.82 2.77
C ALA A 23 -20.95 -12.52 2.37
N ALA A 24 -20.87 -13.58 1.55
CA ALA A 24 -22.03 -14.38 1.18
C ALA A 24 -22.64 -15.13 2.37
N ILE A 25 -21.81 -15.74 3.22
CA ILE A 25 -22.27 -16.41 4.46
C ILE A 25 -23.00 -15.42 5.38
N VAL A 26 -22.42 -14.23 5.60
CA VAL A 26 -23.06 -13.15 6.38
C VAL A 26 -24.37 -12.71 5.73
N GLY A 27 -24.43 -12.62 4.41
CA GLY A 27 -25.65 -12.25 3.69
C GLY A 27 -26.78 -13.26 3.84
N VAL A 28 -26.47 -14.55 3.92
CA VAL A 28 -27.45 -15.62 4.15
C VAL A 28 -27.92 -15.67 5.61
N LEU A 29 -26.98 -15.56 6.57
CA LEU A 29 -27.30 -15.67 8.00
C LEU A 29 -27.91 -14.39 8.58
N TYR A 30 -27.44 -13.22 8.13
CA TYR A 30 -27.78 -11.91 8.68
C TYR A 30 -27.97 -10.87 7.54
N PRO A 31 -29.03 -10.98 6.72
CA PRO A 31 -29.22 -10.13 5.53
C PRO A 31 -29.28 -8.64 5.85
N HIS A 32 -29.75 -8.27 7.04
CA HIS A 32 -29.80 -6.88 7.50
C HIS A 32 -28.41 -6.26 7.73
N GLN A 33 -27.37 -7.06 7.95
CA GLN A 33 -26.00 -6.59 8.18
C GLN A 33 -25.24 -6.27 6.88
N LEU A 34 -25.76 -6.69 5.72
CA LEU A 34 -25.11 -6.40 4.43
C LEU A 34 -24.97 -4.90 4.16
N GLY A 35 -25.96 -4.10 4.58
CA GLY A 35 -25.88 -2.65 4.49
C GLY A 35 -24.73 -2.07 5.31
N VAL A 36 -24.54 -2.58 6.54
CA VAL A 36 -23.44 -2.15 7.44
C VAL A 36 -22.08 -2.59 6.89
N LEU A 37 -21.99 -3.79 6.31
CA LEU A 37 -20.78 -4.28 5.66
C LEU A 37 -20.41 -3.41 4.46
N LEU A 38 -21.38 -3.08 3.60
CA LEU A 38 -21.18 -2.22 2.43
C LEU A 38 -20.76 -0.81 2.85
N TRP A 39 -21.40 -0.26 3.88
CA TRP A 39 -21.04 1.02 4.48
C TRP A 39 -19.58 1.02 4.96
N SER A 40 -19.20 -0.02 5.71
CA SER A 40 -17.84 -0.17 6.25
C SER A 40 -16.80 -0.31 5.14
N LEU A 41 -17.09 -1.10 4.10
CA LEU A 41 -16.20 -1.27 2.95
C LEU A 41 -16.02 0.03 2.16
N THR A 42 -17.10 0.81 2.04
CA THR A 42 -17.07 2.13 1.41
C THR A 42 -16.11 3.06 2.17
N LYS A 43 -16.25 3.14 3.49
CA LYS A 43 -15.34 3.95 4.35
C LYS A 43 -13.88 3.52 4.20
N LEU A 44 -13.60 2.22 4.25
CA LEU A 44 -12.24 1.69 4.06
C LEU A 44 -11.67 2.03 2.68
N SER A 45 -12.47 1.93 1.63
CA SER A 45 -12.04 2.23 0.25
C SER A 45 -11.70 3.72 0.08
N PHE A 46 -12.54 4.61 0.61
CA PHE A 46 -12.25 6.04 0.63
C PHE A 46 -11.02 6.37 1.48
N GLY A 47 -10.83 5.70 2.63
CA GLY A 47 -9.66 5.91 3.49
C GLY A 47 -8.36 5.52 2.82
N ALA A 48 -8.34 4.37 2.14
CA ALA A 48 -7.19 3.93 1.36
C ALA A 48 -6.88 4.92 0.21
N TYR A 49 -7.91 5.36 -0.51
CA TYR A 49 -7.78 6.32 -1.59
C TYR A 49 -7.22 7.66 -1.08
N LEU A 50 -7.85 8.25 -0.06
CA LEU A 50 -7.42 9.53 0.51
C LEU A 50 -6.03 9.43 1.12
N GLY A 51 -5.73 8.38 1.89
CA GLY A 51 -4.41 8.17 2.47
C GLY A 51 -3.30 8.10 1.42
N TYR A 52 -3.55 7.43 0.29
CA TYR A 52 -2.63 7.40 -0.84
C TYR A 52 -2.41 8.79 -1.46
N TRP A 53 -3.48 9.57 -1.65
CA TRP A 53 -3.39 10.91 -2.23
C TRP A 53 -2.72 11.91 -1.30
N ILE A 54 -3.00 11.85 0.00
CA ILE A 54 -2.37 12.67 1.03
C ILE A 54 -0.86 12.47 1.01
N ASP A 55 -0.38 11.22 1.04
CA ASP A 55 1.06 10.93 0.93
C ASP A 55 1.69 11.51 -0.34
N ARG A 56 0.98 11.41 -1.49
CA ARG A 56 1.47 11.92 -2.78
C ARG A 56 1.52 13.45 -2.85
N SER A 57 0.56 14.13 -2.21
CA SER A 57 0.48 15.60 -2.19
C SER A 57 1.49 16.24 -1.23
N LEU A 58 1.72 15.63 -0.06
CA LEU A 58 2.67 16.14 0.93
C LEU A 58 4.14 15.91 0.52
N PHE A 59 4.44 14.81 -0.17
CA PHE A 59 5.81 14.40 -0.46
C PHE A 59 6.06 14.11 -1.95
N PRO A 60 5.92 15.11 -2.84
CA PRO A 60 6.12 14.91 -4.27
C PRO A 60 7.56 14.47 -4.62
N TYR A 61 8.55 14.89 -3.82
CA TYR A 61 9.99 14.68 -4.06
C TYR A 61 10.58 13.39 -3.43
N ALA A 62 9.86 12.76 -2.50
CA ALA A 62 10.37 11.64 -1.70
C ALA A 62 9.56 10.36 -1.95
N ARG A 63 9.39 9.99 -3.22
CA ARG A 63 8.63 8.80 -3.59
C ARG A 63 9.49 7.54 -3.45
N PRO A 64 9.01 6.48 -2.76
CA PRO A 64 9.82 5.29 -2.50
C PRO A 64 10.41 4.65 -3.76
N HIS A 65 9.63 4.52 -4.84
CA HIS A 65 10.10 3.91 -6.10
C HIS A 65 11.26 4.69 -6.76
N GLU A 66 11.26 6.01 -6.68
CA GLU A 66 12.33 6.86 -7.23
C GLU A 66 13.59 6.76 -6.36
N LEU A 67 13.44 6.71 -5.03
CA LEU A 67 14.55 6.53 -4.10
C LEU A 67 15.22 5.15 -4.25
N PHE A 68 14.42 4.09 -4.43
CA PHE A 68 14.96 2.76 -4.73
C PHE A 68 15.65 2.71 -6.10
N SER A 69 15.10 3.37 -7.13
CA SER A 69 15.73 3.47 -8.44
C SER A 69 17.09 4.19 -8.35
N LYS A 70 17.15 5.33 -7.64
CA LYS A 70 18.41 6.02 -7.35
C LYS A 70 19.41 5.10 -6.66
N ALA A 71 18.98 4.31 -5.68
CA ALA A 71 19.86 3.37 -4.98
C ALA A 71 20.45 2.27 -5.87
N VAL A 72 19.77 1.89 -6.95
CA VAL A 72 20.22 0.87 -7.92
C VAL A 72 21.18 1.47 -8.95
N HIS A 73 20.94 2.72 -9.36
CA HIS A 73 21.74 3.42 -10.38
C HIS A 73 22.88 4.27 -9.81
N VAL A 74 23.18 4.15 -8.51
CA VAL A 74 24.31 4.82 -7.89
C VAL A 74 25.62 4.23 -8.42
N SER A 75 26.43 5.09 -9.04
CA SER A 75 27.81 4.83 -9.43
C SER A 75 28.74 5.71 -8.59
N GLY A 76 29.80 5.12 -8.03
CA GLY A 76 30.85 5.83 -7.28
C GLY A 76 32.20 5.68 -7.96
N THR A 77 33.16 6.56 -7.64
CA THR A 77 34.52 6.47 -8.20
C THR A 77 35.25 5.23 -7.67
N THR A 78 34.95 4.86 -6.43
CA THR A 78 35.38 3.60 -5.81
C THR A 78 34.19 2.70 -5.51
N ARG A 79 34.44 1.39 -5.44
CA ARG A 79 33.42 0.38 -5.10
C ARG A 79 32.84 0.59 -3.70
N GLU A 80 33.64 1.08 -2.76
CA GLU A 80 33.22 1.37 -1.39
C GLU A 80 32.29 2.59 -1.32
N GLU A 81 32.62 3.69 -2.02
CA GLU A 81 31.76 4.88 -2.10
C GLU A 81 30.40 4.58 -2.74
N ALA A 82 30.39 3.76 -3.79
CA ALA A 82 29.17 3.32 -4.45
C ALA A 82 28.27 2.52 -3.48
N ALA A 83 28.86 1.59 -2.71
CA ALA A 83 28.14 0.77 -1.74
C ALA A 83 27.56 1.61 -0.59
N LEU A 84 28.35 2.54 -0.03
CA LEU A 84 27.91 3.44 1.04
C LEU A 84 26.74 4.33 0.56
N SER A 85 26.86 4.89 -0.64
CA SER A 85 25.83 5.75 -1.23
C SER A 85 24.54 4.98 -1.53
N ALA A 86 24.64 3.77 -2.09
CA ALA A 86 23.49 2.90 -2.30
C ALA A 86 22.79 2.54 -0.97
N SER A 87 23.55 2.31 0.11
CA SER A 87 22.98 2.04 1.44
C SER A 87 22.22 3.23 2.04
N ARG A 88 22.66 4.47 1.76
CA ARG A 88 21.98 5.69 2.21
C ARG A 88 20.63 5.85 1.51
N TRP A 89 20.61 5.75 0.19
CA TRP A 89 19.37 5.83 -0.60
C TRP A 89 18.37 4.72 -0.24
N ARG A 90 18.84 3.49 0.03
CA ARG A 90 17.94 2.40 0.51
C ARG A 90 17.31 2.71 1.86
N ARG A 91 18.07 3.30 2.78
CA ARG A 91 17.54 3.71 4.10
C ARG A 91 16.48 4.79 3.95
N GLU A 92 16.75 5.83 3.17
CA GLU A 92 15.77 6.88 2.88
C GLU A 92 14.51 6.32 2.18
N ALA A 93 14.68 5.39 1.24
CA ALA A 93 13.57 4.72 0.58
C ALA A 93 12.72 3.90 1.58
N SER A 94 13.35 3.17 2.49
CA SER A 94 12.62 2.42 3.54
C SER A 94 11.84 3.34 4.49
N LEU A 95 12.43 4.48 4.89
CA LEU A 95 11.74 5.46 5.71
C LEU A 95 10.54 6.08 4.99
N ALA A 96 10.68 6.36 3.69
CA ALA A 96 9.57 6.83 2.86
C ALA A 96 8.44 5.79 2.75
N THR A 97 8.76 4.48 2.66
CA THR A 97 7.72 3.43 2.69
C THR A 97 7.00 3.35 4.02
N LEU A 98 7.73 3.52 5.13
CA LEU A 98 7.16 3.46 6.47
C LEU A 98 6.24 4.67 6.73
N ARG A 99 6.66 5.87 6.34
CA ARG A 99 5.82 7.07 6.38
C ARG A 99 4.51 6.86 5.62
N ARG A 100 4.58 6.36 4.38
CA ARG A 100 3.39 6.07 3.57
C ARG A 100 2.47 5.08 4.27
N ALA A 101 3.03 4.00 4.83
CA ALA A 101 2.25 3.02 5.57
C ALA A 101 1.55 3.64 6.78
N VAL A 102 2.23 4.51 7.54
CA VAL A 102 1.67 5.23 8.69
C VAL A 102 0.55 6.18 8.26
N ILE A 103 0.72 6.96 7.19
CA ILE A 103 -0.32 7.88 6.68
C ILE A 103 -1.58 7.11 6.24
N ILE A 104 -1.40 6.01 5.50
CA ILE A 104 -2.51 5.16 5.06
C ILE A 104 -3.20 4.51 6.26
N ALA A 105 -2.44 3.99 7.21
CA ALA A 105 -2.98 3.40 8.43
C ALA A 105 -3.76 4.44 9.26
N ALA A 106 -3.22 5.64 9.43
CA ALA A 106 -3.91 6.73 10.13
C ALA A 106 -5.21 7.12 9.44
N ALA A 107 -5.23 7.22 8.11
CA ALA A 107 -6.45 7.52 7.35
C ALA A 107 -7.51 6.41 7.47
N LEU A 108 -7.10 5.14 7.43
CA LEU A 108 -7.99 3.99 7.61
C LEU A 108 -8.54 3.90 9.04
N ILE A 109 -7.71 4.15 10.05
CA ILE A 109 -8.14 4.18 11.46
C ILE A 109 -9.10 5.34 11.69
N ALA A 110 -8.81 6.53 11.17
CA ALA A 110 -9.69 7.69 11.33
C ALA A 110 -11.08 7.45 10.73
N LEU A 111 -11.18 6.88 9.53
CA LEU A 111 -12.48 6.55 8.91
C LEU A 111 -13.14 5.28 9.50
N GLY A 112 -12.33 4.37 10.02
CA GLY A 112 -12.82 3.17 10.71
C GLY A 112 -13.41 3.48 12.08
N LEU A 113 -12.82 4.41 12.83
CA LEU A 113 -13.28 4.86 14.15
C LEU A 113 -14.33 5.99 14.07
N GLY A 114 -14.36 6.75 12.98
CA GLY A 114 -15.44 7.69 12.70
C GLY A 114 -16.74 6.92 12.49
N VAL A 115 -17.50 6.77 13.58
CA VAL A 115 -18.77 6.04 13.67
C VAL A 115 -19.75 6.61 12.65
#